data_AF-A0A356TQE3-F1
#
_entry.id   AF-A0A356TQE3-F1
#
_cell.length_a   1.000
_cell.length_b   1.000
_cell.length_c   1.000
_cell.angle_alpha   90.00
_cell.angle_beta   90.00
_cell.angle_gamma   90.00
#
_symmetry.space_group_name_H-M   'P 1'
#
loop_
_entity.id
_entity.type
_entity.pdbx_description
1 polymer ?
#
loop_
_entity_poly.entity_id
_entity_poly.type
_entity_poly.pdbx_seq_one_letter_code
_entity_poly.pdbx_strand_id
1 'polypeptide(L)'
;MTAPISSNMTSFAATLQRADATVQPREVQTPQADSLRIGEGAQRVQAPEGPSFGDRVEQLLEQTNQVQVNAEQASEAYANGTRNDMHGTMIALEQADISFRLVSNIRSRLVDAYREVMRMGA
;
A
#
# COMPACT_ATOMS: atom_id res chain seq x y z
N MET A 1 -69.31 -35.39 10.45
CA MET A 1 -68.94 -34.00 10.82
C MET A 1 -68.38 -33.33 9.57
N THR A 2 -69.08 -32.26 9.16
CA THR A 2 -68.80 -31.20 8.16
C THR A 2 -67.54 -31.27 7.27
N ALA A 3 -67.78 -31.16 5.96
CA ALA A 3 -66.85 -30.93 4.85
C ALA A 3 -66.31 -29.46 4.82
N PRO A 4 -65.87 -28.87 3.69
CA PRO A 4 -64.75 -29.15 2.76
C PRO A 4 -63.94 -27.88 2.37
N ILE A 5 -62.68 -28.00 1.93
CA ILE A 5 -62.00 -26.97 1.10
C ILE A 5 -60.94 -27.73 0.27
N SER A 6 -60.82 -27.70 -1.06
CA SER A 6 -61.56 -27.06 -2.15
C SER A 6 -61.14 -27.77 -3.46
N SER A 7 -62.14 -27.98 -4.33
CA SER A 7 -62.12 -27.86 -5.80
C SER A 7 -61.03 -28.57 -6.60
N ASN A 8 -61.43 -29.65 -7.26
CA ASN A 8 -61.77 -29.69 -8.69
C ASN A 8 -60.51 -29.67 -9.58
N MET A 9 -60.10 -30.84 -10.06
CA MET A 9 -60.61 -31.44 -11.31
C MET A 9 -60.29 -30.58 -12.54
N THR A 10 -59.84 -31.27 -13.58
CA THR A 10 -59.74 -30.78 -14.96
C THR A 10 -58.40 -30.17 -15.36
N SER A 11 -57.31 -30.86 -15.04
CA SER A 11 -56.31 -31.10 -16.08
C SER A 11 -56.88 -32.18 -17.00
N PHE A 12 -56.67 -32.07 -18.31
CA PHE A 12 -57.14 -33.02 -19.34
C PHE A 12 -58.56 -32.85 -19.85
N ALA A 13 -58.85 -31.71 -20.46
CA ALA A 13 -59.66 -31.72 -21.67
C ALA A 13 -59.29 -30.53 -22.56
N ALA A 14 -58.59 -30.85 -23.64
CA ALA A 14 -58.80 -30.24 -24.95
C ALA A 14 -58.90 -28.71 -25.01
N THR A 15 -57.81 -28.06 -25.40
CA THR A 15 -57.92 -27.01 -26.42
C THR A 15 -56.65 -26.98 -27.27
N LEU A 16 -56.49 -28.03 -28.08
CA LEU A 16 -55.87 -27.85 -29.39
C LEU A 16 -56.77 -26.89 -30.17
N GLN A 17 -56.40 -25.62 -30.20
CA GLN A 17 -56.93 -24.64 -31.14
C GLN A 17 -55.81 -23.61 -31.31
N ARG A 18 -54.87 -23.84 -32.23
CA ARG A 18 -54.78 -23.05 -33.47
C ARG A 18 -55.30 -21.63 -33.23
N ALA A 19 -54.40 -20.67 -33.14
CA ALA A 19 -53.72 -20.08 -34.27
C ALA A 19 -54.13 -18.62 -34.26
N ASP A 20 -53.24 -17.81 -34.80
CA ASP A 20 -53.43 -16.39 -35.05
C ASP A 20 -53.09 -15.44 -33.89
N ALA A 21 -52.60 -14.29 -34.34
CA ALA A 21 -52.39 -13.06 -33.62
C ALA A 21 -51.14 -12.93 -32.73
N THR A 22 -50.19 -12.21 -33.34
CA THR A 22 -49.33 -11.17 -32.76
C THR A 22 -48.21 -11.63 -31.82
N VAL A 23 -47.03 -11.77 -32.42
CA VAL A 23 -45.74 -11.57 -31.75
C VAL A 23 -45.73 -10.16 -31.15
N GLN A 24 -45.99 -10.04 -29.85
CA GLN A 24 -45.71 -8.82 -29.09
C GLN A 24 -44.21 -8.77 -28.80
N PRO A 25 -43.48 -7.71 -29.17
CA PRO A 25 -42.10 -7.54 -28.75
C PRO A 25 -42.06 -7.41 -27.23
N ARG A 26 -41.37 -8.33 -26.55
CA ARG A 26 -41.07 -8.22 -25.13
C ARG A 26 -40.29 -6.93 -24.89
N GLU A 27 -40.90 -5.97 -24.20
CA GLU A 27 -40.20 -4.82 -23.67
C GLU A 27 -39.10 -5.31 -22.72
N VAL A 28 -37.86 -4.98 -23.09
CA VAL A 28 -36.68 -5.19 -22.25
C VAL A 28 -36.83 -4.27 -21.04
N GLN A 29 -37.20 -4.83 -19.89
CA GLN A 29 -37.21 -4.11 -18.63
C GLN A 29 -35.77 -3.69 -18.32
N THR A 30 -35.50 -2.39 -18.44
CA THR A 30 -34.27 -1.76 -17.93
C THR A 30 -34.17 -2.04 -16.43
N PRO A 31 -33.04 -2.58 -15.94
CA PRO A 31 -32.75 -2.63 -14.51
C PRO A 31 -32.80 -1.20 -13.97
N GLN A 32 -33.64 -0.98 -12.97
CA GLN A 32 -33.71 0.28 -12.24
C GLN A 32 -32.33 0.55 -11.62
N ALA A 33 -31.74 1.68 -12.00
CA ALA A 33 -30.53 2.18 -11.39
C ALA A 33 -30.84 2.55 -9.94
N ASP A 34 -30.55 1.62 -9.03
CA ASP A 34 -30.44 1.89 -7.61
C ASP A 34 -29.32 2.92 -7.44
N SER A 35 -29.72 4.16 -7.21
CA SER A 35 -28.82 5.28 -6.98
C SER A 35 -28.12 5.05 -5.64
N LEU A 36 -26.96 4.37 -5.72
CA LEU A 36 -25.96 4.35 -4.67
C LEU A 36 -25.58 5.79 -4.35
N ARG A 37 -26.21 6.33 -3.30
CA ARG A 37 -25.86 7.58 -2.66
C ARG A 37 -24.41 7.46 -2.19
N ILE A 38 -23.48 8.00 -2.97
CA ILE A 38 -22.13 8.34 -2.50
C ILE A 38 -22.32 9.48 -1.50
N GLY A 39 -22.65 9.12 -0.25
CA GLY A 39 -22.62 10.02 0.88
C GLY A 39 -21.17 10.38 1.18
N GLU A 40 -20.95 11.67 1.38
CA GLU A 40 -19.74 12.29 1.91
C GLU A 40 -19.09 11.45 3.02
N GLY A 41 -18.02 10.76 2.63
CA GLY A 41 -17.05 10.16 3.51
C GLY A 41 -15.67 10.49 2.99
N ALA A 42 -15.38 11.78 2.79
CA ALA A 42 -14.01 12.25 2.61
C ALA A 42 -13.28 12.01 3.94
N GLN A 43 -12.86 10.77 4.15
CA GLN A 43 -11.96 10.38 5.22
C GLN A 43 -10.68 11.16 4.99
N ARG A 44 -10.56 12.31 5.65
CA ARG A 44 -9.33 13.11 5.66
C ARG A 44 -8.24 12.16 6.10
N VAL A 45 -7.31 11.87 5.18
CA VAL A 45 -6.09 11.14 5.49
C VAL A 45 -5.40 11.96 6.56
N GLN A 46 -5.48 11.50 7.81
CA GLN A 46 -4.76 12.11 8.93
C GLN A 46 -3.29 11.97 8.61
N ALA A 47 -2.54 13.06 8.73
CA ALA A 47 -1.10 13.04 8.50
C ALA A 47 -0.49 11.96 9.41
N PRO A 48 0.44 11.14 8.90
CA PRO A 48 1.04 10.08 9.68
C PRO A 48 1.67 10.67 10.94
N GLU A 49 1.22 10.23 12.11
CA GLU A 49 1.86 10.59 13.38
C GLU A 49 3.17 9.83 13.48
N GLY A 50 4.28 10.50 13.21
CA GLY A 50 5.62 9.95 13.29
C GLY A 50 6.66 10.89 12.71
N PRO A 51 7.96 10.62 12.96
CA PRO A 51 9.04 11.43 12.41
C PRO A 51 8.94 11.48 10.89
N SER A 52 9.09 12.69 10.37
CA SER A 52 9.11 12.97 8.95
C SER A 52 10.27 12.22 8.28
N PHE A 53 10.23 12.13 6.96
CA PHE A 53 11.36 11.56 6.23
C PHE A 53 12.66 12.36 6.50
N GLY A 54 12.57 13.70 6.60
CA GLY A 54 13.70 14.56 6.93
C GLY A 54 14.32 14.22 8.28
N ASP A 55 13.48 14.06 9.31
CA ASP A 55 13.93 13.72 10.67
C ASP A 55 14.67 12.38 10.68
N ARG A 56 14.22 11.40 9.89
CA ARG A 56 14.90 10.10 9.78
C ARG A 56 16.25 10.21 9.09
N VAL A 57 16.35 11.05 8.06
CA VAL A 57 17.62 11.30 7.37
C VAL A 57 18.61 12.00 8.29
N GLU A 58 18.14 12.96 9.09
CA GLU A 58 18.94 13.63 10.11
C GLU A 58 19.44 12.64 11.17
N GLN A 59 18.54 11.82 11.73
CA GLN A 59 18.92 10.76 12.67
C GLN A 59 19.93 9.77 12.07
N LEU A 60 19.82 9.44 10.79
CA LEU A 60 20.76 8.55 10.12
C LEU A 60 22.15 9.21 9.96
N LEU A 61 22.19 10.51 9.67
CA LEU A 61 23.44 11.27 9.57
C LEU A 61 24.15 11.30 10.93
N GLU A 62 23.42 11.56 12.02
CA GLU A 62 23.96 11.51 13.38
C GLU A 62 24.48 10.11 13.74
N GLN A 63 23.72 9.07 13.44
CA GLN A 63 24.15 7.68 13.66
C GLN A 63 25.41 7.34 12.86
N THR A 64 25.48 7.76 11.59
CA THR A 64 26.65 7.51 10.75
C THR A 64 27.89 8.20 11.31
N ASN A 65 27.77 9.44 11.78
CA ASN A 65 28.85 10.14 12.47
C ASN A 65 29.31 9.37 13.72
N GLN A 66 28.37 8.88 14.54
CA GLN A 66 28.72 8.10 15.72
C GLN A 66 29.46 6.81 15.38
N VAL A 67 29.00 6.09 14.35
CA VAL A 67 29.65 4.85 13.88
C VAL A 67 31.06 5.15 13.35
N GLN A 68 31.24 6.26 12.62
CA GLN A 68 32.54 6.69 12.12
C GLN A 68 33.52 7.02 13.24
N VAL A 69 33.09 7.82 14.24
CA VAL A 69 33.92 8.13 15.43
C VAL A 69 34.29 6.86 16.19
N ASN A 70 33.35 5.93 16.35
CA ASN A 70 33.62 4.65 17.02
C ASN A 70 34.66 3.82 16.26
N ALA A 71 34.59 3.79 14.93
CA ALA A 71 35.54 3.08 14.08
C ALA A 71 36.94 3.70 14.15
N GLU A 72 37.05 5.04 14.14
CA GLU A 72 38.31 5.76 14.33
C GLU A 72 38.95 5.42 15.69
N GLN A 73 38.17 5.51 16.77
CA GLN A 73 38.65 5.16 18.11
C GLN A 73 39.09 3.69 18.21
N ALA A 74 38.34 2.77 17.60
CA ALA A 74 38.70 1.35 17.57
C ALA A 74 39.99 1.10 16.77
N SER A 75 40.17 1.81 15.65
CA SER A 75 41.36 1.76 14.82
C SER A 75 42.59 2.30 15.56
N GLU A 76 42.47 3.46 16.20
CA GLU A 76 43.54 4.06 17.00
C GLU A 76 43.91 3.19 18.21
N ALA A 77 42.92 2.68 18.95
CA ALA A 77 43.16 1.82 20.10
C ALA A 77 43.88 0.52 19.70
N TYR A 78 43.58 -0.02 18.51
CA TYR A 78 44.27 -1.19 17.97
C TYR A 78 45.70 -0.87 17.53
N ALA A 79 45.89 0.22 16.77
CA ALA A 79 47.21 0.65 16.30
C ALA A 79 48.17 0.98 17.46
N ASN A 80 47.65 1.55 18.54
CA ASN A 80 48.43 1.88 19.75
C ASN A 80 48.66 0.67 20.67
N GLY A 81 48.08 -0.50 20.36
CA GLY A 81 48.19 -1.71 21.18
C GLY A 81 47.34 -1.68 22.46
N THR A 82 46.58 -0.61 22.71
CA THR A 82 45.69 -0.45 23.88
C THR A 82 44.52 -1.43 23.84
N ARG A 83 44.08 -1.82 22.64
CA ARG A 83 43.15 -2.94 22.40
C ARG A 83 43.79 -3.94 21.46
N ASN A 84 43.95 -5.19 21.92
CA ASN A 84 44.35 -6.29 21.05
C ASN A 84 43.11 -7.02 20.48
N ASP A 85 42.16 -6.26 19.95
CA ASP A 85 40.92 -6.78 19.38
C ASP A 85 40.79 -6.35 17.91
N MET A 86 41.47 -7.09 17.04
CA MET A 86 41.42 -6.87 15.59
C MET A 86 40.01 -7.08 15.02
N HIS A 87 39.27 -8.06 15.54
CA HIS A 87 37.93 -8.39 15.04
C HIS A 87 36.94 -7.27 15.35
N GLY A 88 36.92 -6.76 16.58
CA GLY A 88 36.09 -5.63 16.96
C GLY A 88 36.41 -4.37 16.13
N THR A 89 37.69 -4.09 15.90
CA THR A 89 38.12 -2.98 15.04
C THR A 89 37.65 -3.16 13.59
N MET A 90 37.80 -4.36 13.02
CA MET A 90 37.31 -4.66 11.66
C MET A 90 35.79 -4.51 11.55
N ILE A 91 35.04 -4.97 12.55
CA ILE A 91 33.58 -4.83 12.58
C ILE A 91 33.19 -3.35 12.63
N ALA A 92 33.84 -2.56 13.48
CA ALA A 92 33.54 -1.13 13.58
C ALA A 92 33.83 -0.39 12.26
N LEU A 93 34.94 -0.71 11.59
CA LEU A 93 35.29 -0.16 10.28
C LEU A 93 34.27 -0.55 9.20
N GLU A 94 33.84 -1.82 9.16
CA GLU A 94 32.84 -2.29 8.19
C GLU A 94 31.47 -1.63 8.43
N GLN A 95 31.07 -1.47 9.69
CA GLN A 95 29.84 -0.74 10.04
C GLN A 95 29.89 0.71 9.57
N ALA A 96 31.04 1.39 9.70
CA ALA A 96 31.22 2.76 9.22
C ALA A 96 31.10 2.84 7.69
N ASP A 97 31.74 1.93 6.96
CA ASP A 97 31.67 1.89 5.49
C ASP A 97 30.25 1.63 4.99
N ILE A 98 29.56 0.63 5.54
CA ILE A 98 28.17 0.32 5.17
C ILE A 98 27.24 1.52 5.46
N SER A 99 27.37 2.15 6.62
CA SER A 99 26.56 3.31 7.01
C SER A 99 26.80 4.50 6.07
N PHE A 100 28.06 4.78 5.75
CA PHE A 100 28.42 5.85 4.82
C PHE A 100 27.86 5.60 3.41
N ARG A 101 27.97 4.36 2.92
CA ARG A 101 27.39 3.97 1.63
C ARG A 101 25.89 4.19 1.61
N LEU A 102 25.18 3.85 2.69
CA LEU A 102 23.75 4.11 2.80
C LEU A 102 23.43 5.61 2.70
N VAL A 103 24.14 6.46 3.46
CA VAL A 103 23.97 7.92 3.41
C VAL A 103 24.25 8.48 2.01
N SER A 104 25.32 8.02 1.34
CA SER A 104 25.67 8.43 -0.02
C SER A 104 24.58 8.08 -1.04
N ASN A 105 23.96 6.89 -0.90
CA ASN A 105 22.83 6.49 -1.72
C ASN A 105 21.61 7.38 -1.51
N ILE A 106 21.30 7.72 -0.25
CA ILE A 106 20.20 8.62 0.08
C ILE A 106 20.45 10.01 -0.49
N ARG A 107 21.66 10.55 -0.33
CA ARG A 107 22.07 11.83 -0.93
C ARG A 107 21.85 11.85 -2.44
N SER A 108 22.30 10.80 -3.13
CA SER A 108 22.13 10.68 -4.58
C SER A 108 20.64 10.69 -4.96
N ARG A 109 19.83 9.87 -4.29
CA ARG A 109 18.37 9.80 -4.52
C ARG A 109 17.65 11.12 -4.23
N LEU A 110 18.07 11.86 -3.19
CA LEU A 110 17.51 13.17 -2.87
C LEU A 110 17.81 14.20 -3.96
N VAL A 111 19.04 14.20 -4.48
CA VAL A 111 19.43 15.06 -5.61
C VAL A 111 18.62 14.71 -6.85
N ASP A 112 18.43 13.43 -7.14
CA ASP A 112 17.65 12.97 -8.29
C ASP A 112 16.16 13.33 -8.14
N ALA A 113 15.58 13.14 -6.96
CA ALA A 113 14.21 13.55 -6.66
C ALA A 113 14.01 15.06 -6.82
N TYR A 114 14.97 15.86 -6.34
CA TYR A 114 14.93 17.31 -6.54
C TYR A 114 14.97 17.68 -8.03
N ARG A 115 15.86 17.05 -8.80
CA ARG A 115 15.94 17.25 -10.26
C ARG A 115 14.65 16.84 -10.96
N GLU A 116 14.02 15.74 -10.55
CA GLU A 116 12.75 15.26 -11.11
C GLU A 116 11.63 16.28 -10.89
N VAL A 117 11.48 16.81 -9.67
CA VAL A 117 10.47 17.82 -9.34
C VAL A 117 10.66 19.07 -10.19
N MET A 118 11.91 19.51 -10.38
CA MET A 118 12.21 20.68 -11.23
C MET A 118 11.91 20.41 -12.71
N ARG A 119 12.03 19.17 -13.18
CA ARG A 119 11.71 18.77 -14.55
C ARG A 119 10.21 18.61 -14.79
N MET A 120 9.44 18.12 -13.81
CA MET A 120 7.98 18.00 -13.93
C MET A 120 7.27 19.36 -13.89
N GLY A 121 7.88 20.37 -13.25
CA GLY A 121 7.35 21.73 -13.15
C GLY A 121 7.75 22.67 -14.29
N ALA A 122 8.56 22.20 -15.23
CA ALA A 122 8.99 22.92 -16.44
C ALA A 122 8.29 22.34 -17.67
#